data_AF-A0A958R037-F1
#
_entry.id   AF-A0A958R037-F1
#
_cell.length_a   1.000
_cell.length_b   1.000
_cell.length_c   1.000
_cell.angle_alpha   90.00
_cell.angle_beta   90.00
_cell.angle_gamma   90.00
#
_symmetry.space_group_name_H-M   'P 1'
#
loop_
_entity.id
_entity.type
_entity.pdbx_description
1 polymer ?
#
loop_
_entity_poly.entity_id
_entity_poly.type
_entity_poly.pdbx_seq_one_letter_code
_entity_poly.pdbx_strand_id
1 'polypeptide(L)'
;MIIEGRHLYLPYLPVFFFLTVLFSGLVRPTVGYAKDRLSSAPATSPTPIAKPEDFERKVKIEVCQLRSKGLLAQVQELCDQMEKGALMLMTRKFNQKCQAFIDENGQLGEWGVQLLQTISRVDNDCFFQQLDVTGLCPRFPQMNRIEKSKFWVWVFASIAQKESSCNPSAQTRGFYGEADGLFQLEHSYALRRGSGRDPDLCRTRGPTDSQDVTFQFECAVSIFRDVHCKQNRPIEYKGGYWEKMRGTRRGISALIKQFPGCK
;
A
#
# COMPACT_ATOMS: atom_id res chain seq x y z
N MET A 1 24.00 19.71 44.40
CA MET A 1 23.24 18.70 45.17
C MET A 1 23.42 17.38 44.43
N ILE A 2 24.31 16.53 44.97
CA ILE A 2 24.74 15.25 44.39
C ILE A 2 23.81 14.20 44.98
N ILE A 3 23.15 13.40 44.14
CA ILE A 3 22.40 12.22 44.60
C ILE A 3 23.06 11.00 43.98
N GLU A 4 23.66 10.21 44.87
CA GLU A 4 24.32 8.94 44.62
C GLU A 4 23.35 7.86 44.11
N GLY A 5 23.89 6.99 43.27
CA GLY A 5 23.19 5.83 42.73
C GLY A 5 23.06 4.67 43.74
N ARG A 6 22.13 3.77 43.43
CA ARG A 6 22.15 2.39 43.92
C ARG A 6 21.83 1.46 42.76
N HIS A 7 22.84 0.69 42.37
CA HIS A 7 22.72 -0.52 41.57
C HIS A 7 22.09 -1.62 42.43
N LEU A 8 21.02 -2.25 41.95
CA LEU A 8 20.55 -3.53 42.47
C LEU A 8 20.84 -4.63 41.44
N TYR A 9 21.77 -5.49 41.82
CA TYR A 9 22.04 -6.78 41.21
C TYR A 9 20.86 -7.73 41.49
N LEU A 10 20.39 -8.44 40.47
CA LEU A 10 19.57 -9.64 40.64
C LEU A 10 20.32 -10.82 39.99
N PRO A 11 20.53 -11.94 40.71
CA PRO A 11 21.22 -13.11 40.19
C PRO A 11 20.28 -14.11 39.50
N TYR A 12 20.77 -14.67 38.39
CA TYR A 12 20.73 -16.08 37.97
C TYR A 12 19.63 -17.00 38.50
N LEU A 13 18.86 -17.62 37.58
CA LEU A 13 18.39 -19.02 37.65
C LEU A 13 18.14 -19.58 36.22
N PRO A 14 18.08 -20.93 36.03
CA PRO A 14 18.87 -21.62 35.01
C PRO A 14 18.08 -22.22 33.83
N VAL A 15 18.87 -22.49 32.77
CA VAL A 15 18.89 -23.67 31.88
C VAL A 15 17.67 -24.61 31.95
N PHE A 16 16.86 -24.62 30.89
CA PHE A 16 16.00 -25.76 30.56
C PHE A 16 16.57 -26.55 29.38
N PHE A 17 16.72 -27.84 29.64
CA PHE A 17 17.16 -28.92 28.77
C PHE A 17 16.11 -29.27 27.69
N PHE A 18 16.63 -29.61 26.51
CA PHE A 18 16.18 -30.64 25.54
C PHE A 18 14.68 -30.88 25.30
N LEU A 19 14.26 -30.71 24.03
CA LEU A 19 13.57 -31.79 23.32
C LEU A 19 13.85 -31.70 21.80
N THR A 20 14.81 -32.49 21.34
CA THR A 20 15.04 -32.79 19.93
C THR A 20 14.01 -33.83 19.51
N VAL A 21 13.02 -33.44 18.69
CA VAL A 21 12.15 -34.40 18.00
C VAL A 21 12.68 -34.59 16.59
N LEU A 22 13.35 -35.72 16.39
CA LEU A 22 13.67 -36.29 15.08
C LEU A 22 12.39 -36.92 14.51
N PHE A 23 11.80 -36.32 13.48
CA PHE A 23 10.91 -37.04 12.56
C PHE A 23 11.66 -37.31 11.25
N SER A 24 12.27 -38.49 11.20
CA SER A 24 12.64 -39.16 9.96
C SER A 24 11.38 -39.75 9.34
N GLY A 25 10.97 -39.26 8.18
CA GLY A 25 9.78 -39.74 7.46
C GLY A 25 9.89 -39.46 5.97
N LEU A 26 10.82 -40.15 5.32
CA LEU A 26 10.94 -40.25 3.86
C LEU A 26 9.74 -41.05 3.31
N VAL A 27 8.84 -40.38 2.59
CA VAL A 27 7.93 -41.06 1.65
C VAL A 27 8.05 -40.32 0.31
N ARG A 28 8.72 -40.98 -0.65
CA ARG A 28 8.74 -40.57 -2.06
C ARG A 28 7.52 -41.19 -2.76
N PRO A 29 6.59 -40.41 -3.32
CA PRO A 29 5.66 -40.95 -4.29
C PRO A 29 6.32 -41.03 -5.68
N THR A 30 6.34 -42.23 -6.23
CA THR A 30 6.66 -42.54 -7.62
C THR A 30 5.59 -41.96 -8.54
N VAL A 31 5.96 -41.03 -9.42
CA VAL A 31 5.09 -40.53 -10.48
C VAL A 31 5.30 -41.40 -11.72
N GLY A 32 4.30 -42.22 -12.04
CA GLY A 32 4.20 -42.96 -13.30
C GLY A 32 3.78 -42.01 -14.43
N TYR A 33 4.57 -41.99 -15.50
CA TYR A 33 4.23 -41.31 -16.75
C TYR A 33 3.29 -42.19 -17.58
N ALA A 34 2.00 -41.85 -17.61
CA ALA A 34 1.07 -42.32 -18.63
C ALA A 34 1.15 -41.37 -19.84
N LYS A 35 1.48 -41.94 -21.00
CA LYS A 35 1.70 -41.24 -22.27
C LYS A 35 0.47 -41.45 -23.15
N ASP A 36 -0.58 -40.67 -22.90
CA ASP A 36 -1.79 -40.71 -23.72
C ASP A 36 -1.75 -39.67 -24.84
N ARG A 37 -2.05 -40.18 -26.05
CA ARG A 37 -2.15 -39.46 -27.32
C ARG A 37 -3.30 -38.45 -27.25
N LEU A 38 -3.00 -37.16 -27.34
CA LEU A 38 -3.99 -36.14 -27.67
C LEU A 38 -4.05 -35.89 -29.17
N SER A 39 -5.23 -36.14 -29.73
CA SER A 39 -5.62 -35.81 -31.10
C SER A 39 -5.69 -34.30 -31.29
N SER A 40 -5.09 -33.81 -32.37
CA SER A 40 -5.06 -32.39 -32.77
C SER A 40 -6.46 -31.87 -33.12
N ALA A 41 -6.96 -30.91 -32.34
CA ALA A 41 -8.11 -30.09 -32.70
C ALA A 41 -7.66 -28.89 -33.59
N PRO A 42 -8.51 -28.43 -34.53
CA PRO A 42 -8.18 -27.33 -35.43
C PRO A 42 -8.08 -25.99 -34.69
N ALA A 43 -7.05 -25.22 -35.04
CA ALA A 43 -6.76 -23.90 -34.50
C ALA A 43 -7.82 -22.88 -34.91
N THR A 44 -8.71 -22.52 -33.99
CA THR A 44 -9.48 -21.28 -34.07
C THR A 44 -8.60 -20.12 -33.60
N SER A 45 -8.39 -19.16 -34.49
CA SER A 45 -7.66 -17.91 -34.24
C SER A 45 -8.24 -17.18 -33.02
N PRO A 46 -7.42 -16.79 -32.03
CA PRO A 46 -7.90 -16.03 -30.88
C PRO A 46 -8.38 -14.65 -31.33
N THR A 47 -9.64 -14.35 -31.04
CA THR A 47 -10.18 -12.99 -31.15
C THR A 47 -9.39 -12.09 -30.20
N PRO A 48 -8.92 -10.91 -30.65
CA PRO A 48 -8.11 -10.03 -29.82
C PRO A 48 -8.89 -9.64 -28.55
N ILE A 49 -8.38 -10.08 -27.40
CA ILE A 49 -8.88 -9.67 -26.08
C ILE A 49 -8.58 -8.19 -25.95
N ALA A 50 -9.63 -7.37 -25.94
CA ALA A 50 -9.53 -5.93 -25.73
C ALA A 50 -8.80 -5.66 -24.41
N LYS A 51 -7.87 -4.71 -24.41
CA LYS A 51 -7.08 -4.37 -23.24
C LYS A 51 -8.02 -3.84 -22.14
N PRO A 52 -7.74 -4.07 -20.85
CA PRO A 52 -8.54 -3.52 -19.75
C PRO A 52 -8.73 -1.98 -19.84
N GLU A 53 -7.77 -1.29 -20.46
CA GLU A 53 -7.78 0.14 -20.74
C GLU A 53 -8.87 0.56 -21.76
N ASP A 54 -9.29 -0.33 -22.64
CA ASP A 54 -10.35 -0.09 -23.63
C ASP A 54 -11.75 -0.25 -23.02
N PHE A 55 -11.89 -1.02 -21.93
CA PHE A 55 -13.17 -1.22 -21.24
C PHE A 55 -13.53 -0.01 -20.36
N GLU A 56 -12.56 0.57 -19.63
CA GLU A 56 -12.79 1.81 -18.85
C GLU A 56 -13.05 3.02 -19.74
N ARG A 57 -12.46 3.08 -20.94
CA ARG A 57 -12.80 4.10 -21.95
C ARG A 57 -14.23 3.94 -22.46
N LYS A 58 -14.69 2.72 -22.73
CA LYS A 58 -16.04 2.48 -23.25
C LYS A 58 -17.13 2.86 -22.24
N VAL A 59 -16.94 2.55 -20.96
CA VAL A 59 -17.90 2.91 -19.89
C VAL A 59 -17.94 4.42 -19.64
N LYS A 60 -16.79 5.12 -19.71
CA LYS A 60 -16.76 6.60 -19.61
C LYS A 60 -17.41 7.30 -20.80
N ILE A 61 -17.35 6.70 -21.99
CA ILE A 61 -17.92 7.28 -23.21
C ILE A 61 -19.44 7.06 -23.28
N GLU A 62 -19.96 5.92 -22.84
CA GLU A 62 -21.41 5.65 -22.87
C GLU A 62 -22.22 6.45 -21.83
N VAL A 63 -21.65 6.77 -20.67
CA VAL A 63 -22.33 7.60 -19.66
C VAL A 63 -22.46 9.07 -20.10
N CYS A 64 -21.60 9.55 -21.01
CA CYS A 64 -21.72 10.87 -21.62
C CYS A 64 -22.40 10.86 -23.01
N GLN A 65 -22.55 9.72 -23.68
CA GLN A 65 -23.13 9.64 -25.04
C GLN A 65 -24.63 9.36 -25.10
N LEU A 66 -25.29 9.01 -23.99
CA LEU A 66 -26.75 8.84 -23.99
C LEU A 66 -27.50 10.17 -23.78
N ARG A 67 -27.86 10.75 -24.94
CA ARG A 67 -29.17 11.37 -25.30
C ARG A 67 -29.37 12.90 -25.34
N SER A 68 -29.88 13.24 -26.53
CA SER A 68 -30.87 14.27 -26.93
C SER A 68 -30.60 15.76 -26.66
N LYS A 69 -30.10 16.39 -27.74
CA LYS A 69 -30.50 17.71 -28.28
C LYS A 69 -31.12 18.68 -27.26
N GLY A 70 -30.27 19.50 -26.64
CA GLY A 70 -30.69 20.71 -25.91
C GLY A 70 -29.99 20.91 -24.57
N LEU A 71 -29.72 19.84 -23.82
CA LEU A 71 -29.12 19.90 -22.47
C LEU A 71 -27.57 19.79 -22.43
N LEU A 72 -26.93 19.57 -23.59
CA LEU A 72 -25.53 19.17 -23.69
C LEU A 72 -24.53 20.18 -23.12
N ALA A 73 -24.75 21.48 -23.31
CA ALA A 73 -23.84 22.50 -22.78
C ALA A 73 -23.91 22.58 -21.24
N GLN A 74 -25.12 22.54 -20.66
CA GLN A 74 -25.31 22.63 -19.22
C GLN A 74 -24.83 21.37 -18.48
N VAL A 75 -25.05 20.17 -19.05
CA VAL A 75 -24.58 18.92 -18.44
C VAL A 75 -23.07 18.78 -18.54
N GLN A 76 -22.46 19.12 -19.69
CA GLN A 76 -21.00 19.13 -19.82
C GLN A 76 -20.37 20.17 -18.89
N GLU A 77 -20.98 21.36 -18.78
CA GLU A 77 -20.50 22.40 -17.87
C GLU A 77 -20.69 22.01 -16.41
N LEU A 78 -21.74 21.26 -16.05
CA LEU A 78 -21.90 20.66 -14.72
C LEU A 78 -20.88 19.55 -14.45
N CYS A 79 -20.58 18.68 -15.40
CA CYS A 79 -19.52 17.67 -15.27
C CYS A 79 -18.14 18.32 -15.10
N ASP A 80 -17.83 19.32 -15.94
CA ASP A 80 -16.60 20.09 -15.85
C ASP A 80 -16.53 20.93 -14.57
N GLN A 81 -17.65 21.46 -14.07
CA GLN A 81 -17.72 22.22 -12.80
C GLN A 81 -17.64 21.32 -11.57
N MET A 82 -18.18 20.09 -11.62
CA MET A 82 -17.98 19.09 -10.56
C MET A 82 -16.53 18.63 -10.50
N GLU A 83 -15.84 18.52 -11.64
CA GLU A 83 -14.40 18.24 -11.67
C GLU A 83 -13.54 19.43 -11.26
N LYS A 84 -13.85 20.66 -11.70
CA LYS A 84 -13.07 21.88 -11.41
C LYS A 84 -13.34 22.49 -10.03
N GLY A 85 -14.57 22.38 -9.52
CA GLY A 85 -14.97 22.93 -8.22
C GLY A 85 -14.39 22.18 -7.02
N ALA A 86 -14.12 20.87 -7.18
CA ALA A 86 -13.40 20.07 -6.18
C ALA A 86 -11.87 20.22 -6.28
N LEU A 87 -11.35 20.74 -7.40
CA LEU A 87 -9.91 20.86 -7.70
C LEU A 87 -9.25 22.07 -7.03
N MET A 88 -10.00 23.17 -6.84
CA MET A 88 -9.41 24.51 -6.70
C MET A 88 -8.95 24.90 -5.27
N LEU A 89 -8.77 23.94 -4.35
CA LEU A 89 -8.28 24.18 -2.98
C LEU A 89 -7.29 23.12 -2.48
N MET A 90 -6.50 22.54 -3.39
CA MET A 90 -5.30 21.77 -3.06
C MET A 90 -4.08 22.71 -2.94
N THR A 91 -4.08 23.61 -1.94
CA THR A 91 -2.86 24.34 -1.56
C THR A 91 -1.74 23.34 -1.29
N ARG A 92 -0.64 23.38 -2.06
CA ARG A 92 0.51 22.44 -2.06
C ARG A 92 0.73 21.69 -0.74
N LYS A 93 0.02 20.55 -0.56
CA LYS A 93 0.15 19.70 0.64
C LYS A 93 1.34 18.77 0.54
N PHE A 94 1.71 18.45 -0.69
CA PHE A 94 2.83 17.60 -1.03
C PHE A 94 3.98 18.42 -1.62
N ASN A 95 5.21 18.02 -1.29
CA ASN A 95 6.39 18.55 -1.95
C ASN A 95 6.43 18.09 -3.43
N GLN A 96 7.29 18.72 -4.23
CA GLN A 96 7.33 18.46 -5.67
C GLN A 96 7.66 16.99 -6.00
N LYS A 97 8.51 16.32 -5.21
CA LYS A 97 8.85 14.90 -5.45
C LYS A 97 7.66 13.97 -5.22
N CYS A 98 6.80 14.30 -4.27
CA CYS A 98 5.60 13.52 -3.98
C CYS A 98 4.53 13.61 -5.08
N GLN A 99 4.65 14.53 -6.04
CA GLN A 99 3.72 14.62 -7.18
C GLN A 99 3.78 13.37 -8.09
N ALA A 100 4.84 12.56 -7.99
CA ALA A 100 4.90 11.27 -8.66
C ALA A 100 3.83 10.27 -8.15
N PHE A 101 3.27 10.46 -6.95
CA PHE A 101 2.09 9.72 -6.48
C PHE A 101 0.79 10.32 -7.02
N ILE A 102 0.56 11.58 -6.64
CA ILE A 102 -0.66 12.32 -6.98
C ILE A 102 -0.31 13.80 -7.07
N ASP A 103 -0.70 14.43 -8.18
CA ASP A 103 -0.41 15.84 -8.42
C ASP A 103 -1.41 16.77 -7.70
N GLU A 104 -1.21 18.08 -7.85
CA GLU A 104 -2.08 19.09 -7.25
C GLU A 104 -3.51 19.09 -7.81
N ASN A 105 -3.70 18.51 -9.00
CA ASN A 105 -5.01 18.32 -9.63
C ASN A 105 -5.65 16.97 -9.22
N GLY A 106 -5.05 16.25 -8.27
CA GLY A 106 -5.55 14.92 -7.87
C GLY A 106 -5.46 13.88 -8.98
N GLN A 107 -4.61 14.10 -9.99
CA GLN A 107 -4.28 13.12 -11.03
C GLN A 107 -3.16 12.21 -10.53
N LEU A 108 -3.25 10.92 -10.85
CA LEU A 108 -2.27 9.94 -10.42
C LEU A 108 -0.99 10.09 -11.25
N GLY A 109 0.15 10.16 -10.58
CA GLY A 109 1.46 10.02 -11.23
C GLY A 109 1.85 8.55 -11.40
N GLU A 110 3.04 8.32 -11.95
CA GLU A 110 3.58 6.98 -12.23
C GLU A 110 3.59 6.08 -10.98
N TRP A 111 4.05 6.59 -9.83
CA TRP A 111 4.06 5.86 -8.57
C TRP A 111 2.65 5.61 -8.04
N GLY A 112 1.71 6.52 -8.27
CA GLY A 112 0.31 6.32 -7.89
C GLY A 112 -0.33 5.16 -8.64
N VAL A 113 -0.10 5.08 -9.95
CA VAL A 113 -0.59 3.96 -10.79
C VAL A 113 0.03 2.63 -10.35
N GLN A 114 1.35 2.60 -10.19
CA GLN A 114 2.08 1.40 -9.77
C GLN A 114 1.65 0.92 -8.37
N LEU A 115 1.41 1.85 -7.45
CA LEU A 115 0.90 1.55 -6.12
C LEU A 115 -0.49 0.90 -6.17
N LEU A 116 -1.41 1.42 -6.99
CA LEU A 116 -2.75 0.84 -7.11
C LEU A 116 -2.73 -0.56 -7.72
N GLN A 117 -1.87 -0.80 -8.71
CA GLN A 117 -1.62 -2.15 -9.23
C GLN A 117 -1.12 -3.08 -8.13
N THR A 118 -0.23 -2.59 -7.27
CA THR A 118 0.29 -3.34 -6.13
C THR A 118 -0.81 -3.64 -5.11
N ILE A 119 -1.63 -2.66 -4.71
CA ILE A 119 -2.77 -2.88 -3.81
C ILE A 119 -3.71 -3.95 -4.38
N SER A 120 -4.07 -3.85 -5.66
CA SER A 120 -4.98 -4.81 -6.29
C SER A 120 -4.43 -6.23 -6.33
N ARG A 121 -3.11 -6.40 -6.45
CA ARG A 121 -2.44 -7.70 -6.44
C ARG A 121 -2.26 -8.27 -5.04
N VAL A 122 -1.95 -7.41 -4.07
CA VAL A 122 -1.64 -7.83 -2.70
C VAL A 122 -2.90 -8.22 -1.94
N ASP A 123 -3.92 -7.36 -1.93
CA ASP A 123 -5.23 -7.62 -1.31
C ASP A 123 -6.22 -6.49 -1.63
N ASN A 124 -7.04 -6.63 -2.67
CA ASN A 124 -8.01 -5.57 -3.03
C ASN A 124 -9.07 -5.36 -1.93
N ASP A 125 -9.64 -6.46 -1.41
CA ASP A 125 -10.79 -6.39 -0.51
C ASP A 125 -10.42 -5.77 0.84
N CYS A 126 -9.21 -6.05 1.34
CA CYS A 126 -8.65 -5.39 2.51
C CYS A 126 -8.77 -3.86 2.42
N PHE A 127 -8.29 -3.25 1.34
CA PHE A 127 -8.22 -1.79 1.21
C PHE A 127 -9.57 -1.15 0.84
N PHE A 128 -10.42 -1.82 0.06
CA PHE A 128 -11.65 -1.19 -0.45
C PHE A 128 -12.91 -1.54 0.36
N GLN A 129 -12.88 -2.61 1.15
CA GLN A 129 -14.04 -3.17 1.84
C GLN A 129 -13.84 -3.36 3.34
N GLN A 130 -12.67 -3.81 3.80
CA GLN A 130 -12.48 -4.24 5.20
C GLN A 130 -11.98 -3.12 6.12
N LEU A 131 -11.10 -2.24 5.65
CA LEU A 131 -10.50 -1.21 6.50
C LEU A 131 -11.48 -0.10 6.87
N ASP A 132 -11.71 0.05 8.17
CA ASP A 132 -12.35 1.24 8.72
C ASP A 132 -11.34 2.38 8.84
N VAL A 133 -11.54 3.39 7.98
CA VAL A 133 -10.73 4.61 7.94
C VAL A 133 -11.54 5.84 8.31
N THR A 134 -12.75 5.68 8.84
CA THR A 134 -13.69 6.79 9.12
C THR A 134 -13.12 7.82 10.10
N GLY A 135 -12.25 7.40 11.03
CA GLY A 135 -11.52 8.30 11.93
C GLY A 135 -10.51 9.23 11.23
N LEU A 136 -10.07 8.86 10.02
CA LEU A 136 -9.21 9.67 9.15
C LEU A 136 -10.00 10.36 8.04
N CYS A 137 -11.05 9.71 7.55
CA CYS A 137 -11.84 10.14 6.40
C CYS A 137 -13.31 9.73 6.56
N PRO A 138 -14.16 10.57 7.19
CA PRO A 138 -15.55 10.20 7.48
C PRO A 138 -16.39 9.86 6.23
N ARG A 139 -16.06 10.46 5.08
CA ARG A 139 -16.72 10.21 3.80
C ARG A 139 -16.27 8.95 3.05
N PHE A 140 -15.28 8.22 3.56
CA PHE A 140 -14.71 7.07 2.86
C PHE A 140 -15.73 5.97 2.52
N PRO A 141 -16.69 5.62 3.40
CA PRO A 141 -17.71 4.62 3.06
C PRO A 141 -18.59 5.03 1.87
N GLN A 142 -18.79 6.33 1.65
CA GLN A 142 -19.62 6.89 0.57
C GLN A 142 -18.83 7.12 -0.72
N MET A 143 -17.50 7.00 -0.68
CA MET A 143 -16.65 7.17 -1.86
C MET A 143 -16.85 6.04 -2.86
N ASN A 144 -16.88 6.39 -4.14
CA ASN A 144 -16.79 5.42 -5.22
C ASN A 144 -15.36 4.84 -5.33
N ARG A 145 -15.19 3.83 -6.17
CA ARG A 145 -13.89 3.12 -6.32
C ARG A 145 -12.75 4.06 -6.75
N ILE A 146 -13.02 5.04 -7.61
CA ILE A 146 -12.00 5.99 -8.08
C ILE A 146 -11.56 6.89 -6.93
N GLU A 147 -12.50 7.40 -6.15
CA GLU A 147 -12.22 8.24 -4.98
C GLU A 147 -11.45 7.47 -3.90
N LYS A 148 -11.83 6.22 -3.61
CA LYS A 148 -11.10 5.34 -2.69
C LYS A 148 -9.67 5.06 -3.17
N SER A 149 -9.48 4.84 -4.47
CA SER A 149 -8.15 4.66 -5.05
C SER A 149 -7.27 5.90 -4.84
N LYS A 150 -7.80 7.09 -5.13
CA LYS A 150 -7.08 8.36 -4.88
C LYS A 150 -6.79 8.56 -3.39
N PHE A 151 -7.71 8.19 -2.51
CA PHE A 151 -7.48 8.22 -1.06
C PHE A 151 -6.30 7.33 -0.66
N TRP A 152 -6.21 6.10 -1.16
CA TRP A 152 -5.09 5.22 -0.82
C TRP A 152 -3.76 5.74 -1.36
N VAL A 153 -3.72 6.26 -2.59
CA VAL A 153 -2.52 6.91 -3.11
C VAL A 153 -2.12 8.11 -2.24
N TRP A 154 -3.09 8.91 -1.78
CA TRP A 154 -2.87 10.01 -0.85
C TRP A 154 -2.30 9.55 0.50
N VAL A 155 -2.77 8.41 1.02
CA VAL A 155 -2.26 7.81 2.26
C VAL A 155 -0.78 7.44 2.12
N PHE A 156 -0.40 6.70 1.08
CA PHE A 156 0.99 6.30 0.88
C PHE A 156 1.89 7.49 0.51
N ALA A 157 1.40 8.47 -0.25
CA ALA A 157 2.11 9.74 -0.47
C ALA A 157 2.35 10.49 0.86
N SER A 158 1.39 10.46 1.78
CA SER A 158 1.52 11.05 3.12
C SER A 158 2.60 10.35 3.96
N ILE A 159 2.66 9.02 3.89
CA ILE A 159 3.74 8.25 4.51
C ILE A 159 5.08 8.63 3.88
N ALA A 160 5.19 8.55 2.55
CA ALA A 160 6.44 8.83 1.85
C ALA A 160 6.96 10.25 2.09
N GLN A 161 6.07 11.25 2.12
CA GLN A 161 6.45 12.62 2.46
C GLN A 161 7.06 12.71 3.86
N LYS A 162 6.46 12.06 4.85
CA LYS A 162 6.92 12.15 6.24
C LYS A 162 8.14 11.30 6.52
N GLU A 163 8.31 10.21 5.80
CA GLU A 163 9.43 9.29 6.01
C GLU A 163 10.68 9.70 5.22
N SER A 164 10.54 10.14 3.97
CA SER A 164 11.68 10.38 3.09
C SER A 164 11.60 11.70 2.31
N SER A 165 10.58 12.52 2.55
CA SER A 165 10.24 13.63 1.63
C SER A 165 10.03 13.14 0.19
N CYS A 166 9.49 11.93 0.02
CA CYS A 166 9.32 11.25 -1.27
C CYS A 166 10.63 11.10 -2.06
N ASN A 167 11.74 10.86 -1.34
CA ASN A 167 13.03 10.54 -1.96
C ASN A 167 13.25 9.02 -1.93
N PRO A 168 13.23 8.33 -3.08
CA PRO A 168 13.46 6.87 -3.12
C PRO A 168 14.88 6.49 -2.70
N SER A 169 15.80 7.46 -2.65
CA SER A 169 17.18 7.29 -2.20
C SER A 169 17.45 7.85 -0.81
N ALA A 170 16.42 8.18 -0.03
CA ALA A 170 16.61 8.54 1.36
C ALA A 170 17.15 7.35 2.15
N GLN A 171 18.18 7.58 2.95
CA GLN A 171 18.74 6.59 3.87
C GLN A 171 18.86 7.24 5.24
N THR A 172 18.42 6.52 6.26
CA THR A 172 18.53 6.96 7.65
C THR A 172 19.12 5.83 8.48
N ARG A 173 20.11 6.17 9.31
CA ARG A 173 20.69 5.24 10.28
C ARG A 173 20.06 5.47 11.65
N GLY A 174 19.27 4.51 12.11
CA GLY A 174 18.68 4.47 13.45
C GLY A 174 19.47 3.57 14.41
N PHE A 175 19.03 3.54 15.67
CA PHE A 175 19.63 2.69 16.71
C PHE A 175 19.57 1.20 16.37
N TYR A 176 18.49 0.76 15.70
CA TYR A 176 18.26 -0.63 15.34
C TYR A 176 18.74 -1.00 13.93
N GLY A 177 19.37 -0.08 13.19
CA GLY A 177 19.89 -0.34 11.85
C GLY A 177 19.57 0.76 10.85
N GLU A 178 19.71 0.43 9.57
CA GLU A 178 19.48 1.35 8.45
C GLU A 178 18.08 1.14 7.85
N ALA A 179 17.46 2.25 7.45
CA ALA A 179 16.14 2.30 6.85
C ALA A 179 16.16 3.19 5.61
N ASP A 180 15.55 2.71 4.54
CA ASP A 180 15.75 3.29 3.20
C ASP A 180 14.46 3.51 2.43
N GLY A 181 14.56 4.42 1.46
CA GLY A 181 13.58 4.66 0.44
C GLY A 181 12.39 5.48 0.88
N LEU A 182 11.38 5.52 0.01
CA LEU A 182 10.11 6.22 0.14
C LEU A 182 9.50 6.01 1.52
N PHE A 183 9.42 4.76 1.99
CA PHE A 183 8.73 4.39 3.23
C PHE A 183 9.65 4.08 4.40
N GLN A 184 10.96 4.34 4.26
CA GLN A 184 12.01 4.05 5.26
C GLN A 184 11.91 2.61 5.79
N LEU A 185 11.99 1.64 4.87
CA LEU A 185 11.94 0.21 5.21
C LEU A 185 13.29 -0.27 5.74
N GLU A 186 13.31 -1.09 6.80
CA GLU A 186 14.60 -1.56 7.36
C GLU A 186 15.35 -2.50 6.41
N HIS A 187 16.67 -2.35 6.34
CA HIS A 187 17.56 -3.29 5.65
C HIS A 187 17.50 -4.68 6.27
N SER A 188 17.49 -4.74 7.61
CA SER A 188 17.62 -6.01 8.34
C SER A 188 16.43 -6.91 8.04
N TYR A 189 16.74 -8.07 7.47
CA TYR A 189 15.77 -9.15 7.34
C TYR A 189 15.12 -9.48 8.68
N ALA A 190 15.91 -9.64 9.75
CA ALA A 190 15.37 -10.07 11.03
C ALA A 190 14.29 -9.08 11.54
N LEU A 191 14.54 -7.78 11.36
CA LEU A 191 13.55 -6.74 11.66
C LEU A 191 12.35 -6.82 10.71
N ARG A 192 12.59 -7.07 9.43
CA ARG A 192 11.52 -7.27 8.43
C ARG A 192 10.60 -8.45 8.75
N ARG A 193 11.17 -9.59 9.11
CA ARG A 193 10.43 -10.78 9.55
C ARG A 193 9.71 -10.55 10.88
N GLY A 194 10.35 -9.90 11.83
CA GLY A 194 9.83 -9.68 13.19
C GLY A 194 8.52 -8.91 13.24
N SER A 195 8.28 -7.98 12.31
CA SER A 195 7.02 -7.22 12.28
C SER A 195 5.86 -7.91 11.53
N GLY A 196 5.94 -9.23 11.27
CA GLY A 196 4.83 -10.01 10.73
C GLY A 196 4.55 -9.77 9.25
N ARG A 197 5.61 -9.51 8.46
CA ARG A 197 5.51 -9.15 7.05
C ARG A 197 5.47 -10.38 6.14
N ASP A 198 4.74 -10.24 5.04
CA ASP A 198 4.74 -11.20 3.95
C ASP A 198 6.17 -11.51 3.47
N PRO A 199 6.65 -12.76 3.61
CA PRO A 199 8.04 -13.09 3.31
C PRO A 199 8.38 -12.93 1.84
N ASP A 200 7.39 -13.07 0.95
CA ASP A 200 7.55 -13.05 -0.50
C ASP A 200 7.52 -11.60 -1.01
N LEU A 201 6.58 -10.79 -0.52
CA LEU A 201 6.45 -9.38 -0.92
C LEU A 201 7.48 -8.46 -0.27
N CYS A 202 7.85 -8.71 0.98
CA CYS A 202 8.90 -7.95 1.66
C CYS A 202 10.31 -8.52 1.47
N ARG A 203 10.48 -9.49 0.54
CA ARG A 203 11.74 -10.17 0.19
C ARG A 203 12.59 -10.38 1.43
N THR A 204 11.97 -11.04 2.40
CA THR A 204 12.63 -11.20 3.70
C THR A 204 13.84 -12.14 3.57
N ARG A 205 14.02 -12.85 2.46
CA ARG A 205 15.21 -13.67 2.22
C ARG A 205 16.21 -12.92 1.33
N GLY A 206 17.39 -12.58 1.86
CA GLY A 206 18.52 -12.05 1.09
C GLY A 206 18.67 -10.51 1.13
N PRO A 207 19.74 -9.98 0.48
CA PRO A 207 19.91 -8.53 0.32
C PRO A 207 18.75 -7.98 -0.50
N THR A 208 18.35 -6.75 -0.21
CA THR A 208 17.22 -6.13 -0.91
C THR A 208 17.64 -4.77 -1.43
N ASP A 209 17.34 -4.52 -2.69
CA ASP A 209 17.50 -3.20 -3.26
C ASP A 209 16.38 -2.31 -2.70
N SER A 210 16.72 -1.56 -1.67
CA SER A 210 15.80 -0.59 -1.06
C SER A 210 15.48 0.58 -1.98
N GLN A 211 16.18 0.72 -3.11
CA GLN A 211 15.92 1.72 -4.15
C GLN A 211 14.88 1.24 -5.17
N ASP A 212 14.63 -0.08 -5.27
CA ASP A 212 13.59 -0.65 -6.12
C ASP A 212 12.21 -0.22 -5.62
N VAL A 213 11.62 0.76 -6.30
CA VAL A 213 10.30 1.33 -5.97
C VAL A 213 9.20 0.26 -5.98
N THR A 214 9.32 -0.76 -6.85
CA THR A 214 8.37 -1.89 -6.89
C THR A 214 8.41 -2.67 -5.59
N PHE A 215 9.62 -3.03 -5.15
CA PHE A 215 9.84 -3.70 -3.88
C PHE A 215 9.30 -2.86 -2.70
N GLN A 216 9.55 -1.54 -2.73
CA GLN A 216 9.08 -0.65 -1.68
C GLN A 216 7.54 -0.62 -1.58
N PHE A 217 6.82 -0.57 -2.71
CA PHE A 217 5.36 -0.66 -2.71
C PHE A 217 4.86 -2.02 -2.25
N GLU A 218 5.41 -3.12 -2.79
CA GLU A 218 5.02 -4.48 -2.39
C GLU A 218 5.17 -4.68 -0.88
N CYS A 219 6.31 -4.27 -0.35
CA CYS A 219 6.58 -4.43 1.06
C CYS A 219 5.70 -3.51 1.92
N ALA A 220 5.58 -2.21 1.59
CA ALA A 220 4.75 -1.28 2.35
C ALA A 220 3.27 -1.67 2.34
N VAL A 221 2.71 -2.08 1.19
CA VAL A 221 1.33 -2.54 1.08
C VAL A 221 1.11 -3.82 1.88
N SER A 222 2.06 -4.77 1.84
CA SER A 222 1.96 -6.01 2.62
C SER A 222 1.97 -5.75 4.14
N ILE A 223 2.82 -4.83 4.62
CA ILE A 223 2.84 -4.38 6.01
C ILE A 223 1.46 -3.81 6.39
N PHE A 224 0.92 -2.94 5.54
CA PHE A 224 -0.37 -2.30 5.80
C PHE A 224 -1.50 -3.35 5.89
N ARG A 225 -1.55 -4.29 4.94
CA ARG A 225 -2.50 -5.42 4.94
C ARG A 225 -2.37 -6.27 6.19
N ASP A 226 -1.17 -6.70 6.53
CA ASP A 226 -0.95 -7.65 7.63
C ASP A 226 -1.27 -7.00 8.99
N VAL A 227 -0.92 -5.73 9.20
CA VAL A 227 -1.22 -5.02 10.45
C VAL A 227 -2.70 -4.63 10.53
N HIS A 228 -3.26 -4.03 9.48
CA HIS A 228 -4.58 -3.40 9.60
C HIS A 228 -5.73 -4.33 9.21
N CYS A 229 -5.55 -5.20 8.22
CA CYS A 229 -6.58 -6.13 7.79
C CYS A 229 -6.51 -7.45 8.57
N LYS A 230 -5.38 -8.16 8.52
CA LYS A 230 -5.28 -9.49 9.15
C LYS A 230 -5.35 -9.44 10.68
N GLN A 231 -4.72 -8.45 11.30
CA GLN A 231 -4.76 -8.28 12.76
C GLN A 231 -5.91 -7.36 13.22
N ASN A 232 -6.74 -6.87 12.30
CA ASN A 232 -7.86 -5.97 12.57
C ASN A 232 -7.47 -4.78 13.47
N ARG A 233 -6.36 -4.10 13.13
CA ARG A 233 -5.87 -2.94 13.88
C ARG A 233 -6.26 -1.64 13.18
N PRO A 234 -6.69 -0.60 13.92
CA PRO A 234 -6.98 0.70 13.32
C PRO A 234 -5.72 1.28 12.67
N ILE A 235 -5.88 2.13 11.65
CA ILE A 235 -4.74 2.76 10.94
C ILE A 235 -3.82 3.52 11.91
N GLU A 236 -4.40 4.18 12.92
CA GLU A 236 -3.65 4.93 13.93
C GLU A 236 -3.12 4.06 15.09
N TYR A 237 -3.01 2.74 14.89
CA TYR A 237 -2.54 1.81 15.92
C TYR A 237 -1.14 2.16 16.45
N LYS A 238 -1.04 2.32 17.78
CA LYS A 238 0.21 2.72 18.45
C LYS A 238 1.35 1.72 18.30
N GLY A 239 1.06 0.44 18.05
CA GLY A 239 2.09 -0.58 17.77
C GLY A 239 2.37 -0.74 16.27
N GLY A 240 1.80 0.10 15.42
CA GLY A 240 1.99 0.06 13.98
C GLY A 240 3.43 0.37 13.57
N TYR A 241 3.75 -0.04 12.34
CA TYR A 241 5.09 0.04 11.77
C TYR A 241 5.61 1.48 11.69
N TRP A 242 4.85 2.38 11.07
CA TRP A 242 5.23 3.79 10.96
C TRP A 242 4.88 4.54 12.24
N GLU A 243 5.91 4.89 13.02
CA GLU A 243 5.74 5.67 14.25
C GLU A 243 5.03 7.00 14.00
N LYS A 244 5.29 7.64 12.85
CA LYS A 244 4.69 8.94 12.49
C LYS A 244 3.19 8.86 12.15
N MET A 245 2.60 7.66 12.09
CA MET A 245 1.13 7.46 12.04
C MET A 245 0.46 7.73 13.39
N ARG A 246 1.24 7.81 14.47
CA ARG A 246 0.72 7.97 15.84
C ARG A 246 0.41 9.45 16.12
N GLY A 247 -0.85 9.86 15.89
CA GLY A 247 -1.58 10.86 16.67
C GLY A 247 -1.04 12.29 16.84
N THR A 248 -0.07 12.77 16.06
CA THR A 248 0.42 14.16 16.20
C THR A 248 -0.27 15.13 15.21
N ARG A 249 -0.43 16.40 15.61
CA ARG A 249 -0.95 17.49 14.74
C ARG A 249 -0.14 17.69 13.45
N ARG A 250 1.09 17.15 13.38
CA ARG A 250 2.01 17.26 12.24
C ARG A 250 2.41 15.90 11.66
N GLY A 251 1.77 14.80 12.09
CA GLY A 251 2.09 13.43 11.69
C GLY A 251 1.51 13.06 10.33
N ILE A 252 1.62 11.77 9.97
CA ILE A 252 1.08 11.25 8.71
C ILE A 252 -0.44 11.37 8.70
N SER A 253 -1.13 11.03 9.80
CA SER A 253 -2.60 11.20 9.91
C SER A 253 -3.08 12.62 9.63
N ALA A 254 -2.30 13.62 10.01
CA ALA A 254 -2.64 15.02 9.76
C ALA A 254 -2.58 15.37 8.26
N LEU A 255 -1.74 14.70 7.46
CA LEU A 255 -1.74 14.82 6.01
C LEU A 255 -2.88 14.02 5.37
N ILE A 256 -3.16 12.81 5.87
CA ILE A 256 -4.25 11.97 5.37
C ILE A 256 -5.60 12.69 5.48
N LYS A 257 -5.87 13.28 6.65
CA LYS A 257 -7.11 14.06 6.93
C LYS A 257 -7.30 15.26 6.00
N GLN A 258 -6.27 15.65 5.26
CA GLN A 258 -6.36 16.73 4.30
C GLN A 258 -6.77 16.29 2.90
N PHE A 259 -6.97 14.98 2.64
CA PHE A 259 -7.50 14.51 1.38
C PHE A 259 -8.86 15.17 1.09
N PRO A 260 -9.05 15.88 -0.05
CA PRO A 260 -10.27 16.65 -0.26
C PRO A 260 -11.54 15.81 -0.30
N GLY A 261 -11.47 14.56 -0.77
CA GLY A 261 -12.63 13.68 -0.79
C GLY A 261 -13.20 13.39 0.61
N CYS A 262 -12.46 13.65 1.69
CA CYS A 262 -12.93 13.42 3.06
C CYS A 262 -13.86 14.51 3.60
N LYS A 263 -14.03 15.63 2.88
CA LYS A 263 -14.82 16.80 3.31
C LYS A 263 -16.21 16.83 2.70
#